data_AF-W9UXJ2-F1
#
_entry.id   AF-W9UXJ2-F1
#
_cell.length_a   1.000
_cell.length_b   1.000
_cell.length_c   1.000
_cell.angle_alpha   90.00
_cell.angle_beta   90.00
_cell.angle_gamma   90.00
#
_symmetry.space_group_name_H-M   'P 1'
#
loop_
_entity.id
_entity.type
_entity.pdbx_description
1 polymer ?
#
loop_
_entity_poly.entity_id
_entity_poly.type
_entity_poly.pdbx_seq_one_letter_code
_entity_poly.pdbx_strand_id
1 'polypeptide(L)'
;MHLTRRRIQVGFTLLEVLVSLVLLSLIMTVSVSALFTLNQSSKRINQTSTSLDEMRLVSAFMREKLTLAQFPRGNASLFQSSLPLTGKSDSLVLLSVMRAHQDQGGLHVMRFRLTQDKGLVFEWLPYVPQRVEIDWAHANALSLLPQVKRFNLLYEDADGQVSSQWHSLEKLPTFITVSIEEPERSWPAIRVRVLGAYG
;
A
#
# COMPACT_ATOMS: atom_id res chain seq x y z
N MET A 1 49.79 -75.63 14.98
CA MET A 1 49.53 -75.67 13.53
C MET A 1 48.21 -74.95 13.27
N HIS A 2 48.24 -73.86 12.51
CA HIS A 2 47.23 -72.80 12.51
C HIS A 2 45.91 -73.19 11.82
N LEU A 3 44.78 -73.05 12.54
CA LEU A 3 43.43 -73.13 11.96
C LEU A 3 43.15 -71.83 11.19
N THR A 4 43.28 -71.87 9.87
CA THR A 4 42.95 -70.75 8.99
C THR A 4 41.42 -70.66 8.85
N ARG A 5 40.81 -69.74 9.60
CA ARG A 5 39.37 -69.44 9.51
C ARG A 5 39.08 -68.77 8.17
N ARG A 6 38.54 -69.53 7.21
CA ARG A 6 38.12 -69.03 5.90
C ARG A 6 36.95 -68.05 6.10
N ARG A 7 37.20 -66.75 5.95
CA ARG A 7 36.12 -65.75 5.88
C ARG A 7 35.34 -65.98 4.59
N ILE A 8 34.07 -66.36 4.73
CA ILE A 8 33.12 -66.35 3.63
C ILE A 8 32.79 -64.87 3.38
N GLN A 9 33.32 -64.29 2.30
CA GLN A 9 32.83 -63.02 1.79
C GLN A 9 31.45 -63.30 1.18
N VAL A 10 30.40 -62.98 1.92
CA VAL A 10 29.03 -62.99 1.43
C VAL A 10 28.90 -61.75 0.54
N GLY A 11 28.83 -61.95 -0.78
CA GLY A 11 28.49 -60.88 -1.70
C GLY A 11 27.09 -60.36 -1.41
N PHE A 12 26.90 -59.04 -1.47
CA PHE A 12 25.62 -58.39 -1.23
C PHE A 12 24.52 -59.07 -2.04
N THR A 13 23.48 -59.56 -1.36
CA THR A 13 22.36 -60.17 -2.06
C THR A 13 21.58 -59.10 -2.81
N LEU A 14 20.99 -59.45 -3.95
CA LEU A 14 20.16 -58.54 -4.75
C LEU A 14 18.98 -57.99 -3.91
N LEU A 15 18.52 -58.80 -2.94
CA LEU A 15 17.52 -58.43 -1.94
C LEU A 15 17.99 -57.29 -1.03
N GLU A 16 19.27 -57.27 -0.64
CA GLU A 16 19.82 -56.26 0.26
C GLU A 16 19.99 -54.89 -0.42
N VAL A 17 20.35 -54.90 -1.71
CA VAL A 17 20.35 -53.69 -2.55
C VAL A 17 18.92 -53.16 -2.74
N LEU A 18 17.95 -54.06 -2.95
CA LEU A 18 16.54 -53.69 -3.09
C LEU A 18 15.97 -53.09 -1.80
N VAL A 19 16.23 -53.72 -0.64
CA VAL A 19 15.81 -53.20 0.67
C VAL A 19 16.46 -51.86 0.96
N SER A 20 17.74 -51.70 0.63
CA SER A 20 18.48 -50.44 0.82
C SER A 20 17.92 -49.31 -0.06
N LEU A 21 17.54 -49.60 -1.31
CA LEU A 21 16.89 -48.63 -2.19
C LEU A 21 15.50 -48.21 -1.70
N VAL A 22 14.71 -49.16 -1.19
CA VAL A 22 13.39 -48.89 -0.61
C VAL A 22 13.54 -48.00 0.64
N LEU A 23 14.46 -48.35 1.56
CA LEU A 23 14.72 -47.56 2.76
C LEU A 23 15.23 -46.16 2.41
N LEU A 24 16.13 -46.03 1.42
CA LEU A 24 16.62 -44.74 0.96
C LEU A 24 15.49 -43.87 0.39
N SER A 25 14.57 -44.47 -0.40
CA SER A 25 13.41 -43.76 -0.95
C SER A 25 12.45 -43.26 0.13
N LEU A 26 12.23 -44.06 1.19
CA LEU A 26 11.42 -43.70 2.34
C LEU A 26 12.05 -42.55 3.13
N ILE A 27 13.35 -42.63 3.40
CA ILE A 27 14.10 -41.57 4.10
C ILE A 27 14.05 -40.27 3.30
N MET A 28 14.33 -40.32 1.99
CA MET A 28 14.25 -39.13 1.12
C MET A 28 12.85 -38.51 1.11
N THR A 29 11.79 -39.32 1.07
CA THR A 29 10.40 -38.83 1.09
C THR A 29 10.07 -38.10 2.39
N VAL A 30 10.50 -38.64 3.53
CA VAL A 30 10.33 -38.01 4.84
C VAL A 30 11.15 -36.72 4.96
N SER A 31 12.40 -36.73 4.50
CA SER A 31 13.27 -35.54 4.49
C SER A 31 12.71 -34.42 3.63
N VAL A 32 12.21 -34.75 2.43
CA VAL A 32 11.56 -33.78 1.53
C VAL A 32 10.29 -33.21 2.16
N SER A 33 9.49 -34.05 2.84
CA SER A 33 8.29 -33.60 3.56
C SER A 33 8.62 -32.67 4.73
N ALA A 34 9.70 -32.92 5.47
CA ALA A 34 10.18 -32.05 6.54
C ALA A 34 10.67 -30.69 6.00
N LEU A 35 11.39 -30.68 4.86
CA LEU A 35 11.83 -29.45 4.19
C LEU A 35 10.65 -28.61 3.69
N PHE A 36 9.61 -29.23 3.12
CA PHE A 36 8.39 -28.53 2.72
C PHE A 36 7.57 -28.02 3.93
N THR A 37 7.52 -28.77 5.03
CA THR A 37 6.78 -28.37 6.25
C THR A 37 7.40 -27.15 6.94
N LEU A 38 8.74 -27.05 6.96
CA LEU A 38 9.46 -25.85 7.45
C LEU A 38 9.22 -24.61 6.56
N ASN A 39 9.05 -24.82 5.25
CA ASN A 39 8.75 -23.75 4.28
C ASN A 39 7.29 -23.25 4.39
N GLN A 40 6.37 -24.10 4.85
CA GLN A 40 4.95 -23.74 5.01
C GLN A 40 4.70 -22.81 6.22
N SER A 41 5.52 -22.89 7.29
CA SER A 41 5.37 -22.06 8.50
C SER A 41 5.87 -20.62 8.34
N SER A 42 6.64 -20.31 7.30
CA SER A 42 7.07 -18.92 7.00
C SER A 42 6.02 -18.11 6.25
N LYS A 43 5.05 -18.75 5.57
CA LYS A 43 4.08 -18.03 4.71
C LYS A 43 3.07 -17.21 5.52
N ARG A 44 2.52 -17.71 6.62
CA ARG A 44 1.57 -16.95 7.46
C ARG A 44 2.21 -15.79 8.22
N ILE A 45 3.45 -15.97 8.67
CA ILE A 45 4.21 -14.93 9.39
C ILE A 45 4.67 -13.83 8.41
N ASN A 46 5.15 -14.20 7.22
CA ASN A 46 5.51 -13.22 6.19
C ASN A 46 4.30 -12.50 5.61
N GLN A 47 3.17 -13.18 5.35
CA GLN A 47 1.95 -12.53 4.85
C GLN A 47 1.41 -11.49 5.86
N THR A 48 1.36 -11.83 7.15
CA THR A 48 0.91 -10.90 8.20
C THR A 48 1.90 -9.72 8.37
N SER A 49 3.22 -9.97 8.27
CA SER A 49 4.25 -8.93 8.36
C SER A 49 4.22 -7.99 7.14
N THR A 50 4.17 -8.52 5.92
CA THR A 50 4.08 -7.75 4.68
C THR A 50 2.81 -6.90 4.65
N SER A 51 1.67 -7.43 5.10
CA SER A 51 0.43 -6.68 5.21
C SER A 51 0.50 -5.58 6.28
N LEU A 52 1.10 -5.82 7.44
CA LEU A 52 1.34 -4.77 8.46
C LEU A 52 2.21 -3.63 7.92
N ASP A 53 3.22 -3.95 7.12
CA ASP A 53 4.07 -2.96 6.50
C ASP A 53 3.36 -2.19 5.39
N GLU A 54 2.55 -2.85 4.55
CA GLU A 54 1.70 -2.19 3.53
C GLU A 54 0.77 -1.15 4.15
N MET A 55 0.08 -1.50 5.24
CA MET A 55 -0.81 -0.55 5.94
C MET A 55 -0.05 0.64 6.50
N ARG A 56 1.12 0.41 7.08
CA ARG A 56 1.98 1.50 7.60
C ARG A 56 2.48 2.38 6.46
N LEU A 57 2.89 1.80 5.34
CA LEU A 57 3.39 2.52 4.17
C LEU A 57 2.30 3.37 3.53
N VAL A 58 1.12 2.79 3.29
CA VAL A 58 -0.04 3.50 2.72
C VAL A 58 -0.51 4.61 3.67
N SER A 59 -0.55 4.35 4.98
CA SER A 59 -0.92 5.36 5.98
C SER A 59 0.10 6.50 6.05
N ALA A 60 1.40 6.19 5.98
CA ALA A 60 2.48 7.17 5.96
C ALA A 60 2.44 8.01 4.68
N PHE A 61 2.22 7.37 3.53
CA PHE A 61 2.07 8.02 2.23
C PHE A 61 0.89 9.00 2.23
N MET A 62 -0.31 8.57 2.64
CA MET A 62 -1.47 9.46 2.74
C MET A 62 -1.19 10.62 3.70
N ARG A 63 -0.61 10.35 4.87
CA ARG A 63 -0.26 11.40 5.82
C ARG A 63 0.71 12.41 5.22
N GLU A 64 1.75 11.96 4.53
CA GLU A 64 2.70 12.82 3.84
C GLU A 64 2.00 13.72 2.83
N LYS A 65 1.22 13.15 1.91
CA LYS A 65 0.54 13.92 0.85
C LYS A 65 -0.48 14.91 1.41
N LEU A 66 -1.26 14.51 2.41
CA LEU A 66 -2.24 15.39 3.07
C LEU A 66 -1.58 16.52 3.86
N THR A 67 -0.45 16.25 4.51
CA THR A 67 0.31 17.25 5.27
C THR A 67 0.95 18.28 4.33
N LEU A 68 1.45 17.83 3.18
CA LEU A 68 2.09 18.66 2.16
C LEU A 68 1.09 19.33 1.20
N ALA A 69 -0.22 19.23 1.46
CA ALA A 69 -1.21 19.95 0.67
C ALA A 69 -0.90 21.46 0.73
N GLN A 70 -0.70 22.07 -0.44
CA GLN A 70 -0.38 23.48 -0.58
C GLN A 70 -1.60 24.24 -1.09
N PHE A 71 -1.83 25.39 -0.47
CA PHE A 71 -2.69 26.43 -1.03
C PHE A 71 -1.82 27.57 -1.55
N PRO A 72 -2.02 28.04 -2.78
CA PRO A 72 -1.40 29.26 -3.26
C PRO A 72 -1.91 30.44 -2.40
N ARG A 73 -1.02 31.14 -1.70
CA ARG A 73 -1.34 32.43 -1.11
C ARG A 73 -1.32 33.49 -2.22
N GLY A 74 -2.47 33.99 -2.63
CA GLY A 74 -2.57 35.01 -3.67
C GLY A 74 -3.96 35.07 -4.30
N ASN A 75 -4.15 36.08 -5.16
CA ASN A 75 -5.42 36.33 -5.83
C ASN A 75 -5.94 35.05 -6.50
N ALA A 76 -7.08 34.52 -6.02
CA ALA A 76 -7.74 33.34 -6.58
C ALA A 76 -7.97 33.47 -8.09
N SER A 77 -7.94 34.69 -8.64
CA SER A 77 -7.96 34.99 -10.08
C SER A 77 -6.78 34.44 -10.89
N LEU A 78 -5.63 34.08 -10.27
CA LEU A 78 -4.53 33.38 -10.95
C LEU A 78 -4.85 31.90 -11.21
N PHE A 79 -5.87 31.36 -10.55
CA PHE A 79 -6.40 30.01 -10.69
C PHE A 79 -7.74 30.14 -11.42
N GLN A 80 -7.70 30.33 -12.74
CA GLN A 80 -8.94 30.47 -13.55
C GLN A 80 -9.84 29.23 -13.44
N SER A 81 -9.25 28.06 -13.14
CA SER A 81 -9.95 26.89 -12.67
C SER A 81 -9.90 26.85 -11.15
N SER A 82 -11.06 26.81 -10.49
CA SER A 82 -11.16 26.38 -9.09
C SER A 82 -10.24 25.18 -8.86
N LEU A 83 -9.33 25.23 -7.90
CA LEU A 83 -9.05 24.08 -7.02
C LEU A 83 -7.84 24.38 -6.15
N PRO A 84 -8.10 24.65 -4.87
CA PRO A 84 -7.04 24.55 -3.91
C PRO A 84 -7.23 23.30 -3.01
N LEU A 85 -8.47 22.91 -2.69
CA LEU A 85 -8.83 21.56 -2.22
C LEU A 85 -10.34 21.35 -2.40
N THR A 86 -10.76 20.21 -2.97
CA THR A 86 -12.17 19.82 -3.03
C THR A 86 -12.31 18.39 -2.55
N GLY A 87 -13.19 18.21 -1.58
CA GLY A 87 -13.37 16.97 -0.86
C GLY A 87 -14.81 16.50 -0.89
N LYS A 88 -15.01 15.22 -1.20
CA LYS A 88 -16.24 14.47 -0.94
C LYS A 88 -15.92 13.36 0.05
N SER A 89 -16.94 12.66 0.52
CA SER A 89 -16.76 11.54 1.43
C SER A 89 -15.86 10.44 0.86
N ASP A 90 -15.84 10.25 -0.47
CA ASP A 90 -15.15 9.13 -1.14
C ASP A 90 -13.99 9.56 -2.05
N SER A 91 -13.72 10.87 -2.12
CA SER A 91 -12.71 11.41 -3.01
C SER A 91 -12.17 12.74 -2.51
N LEU A 92 -10.87 12.95 -2.68
CA LEU A 92 -10.20 14.18 -2.32
C LEU A 92 -9.31 14.62 -3.47
N VAL A 93 -9.50 15.85 -3.92
CA VAL A 93 -8.60 16.53 -4.86
C VAL A 93 -7.86 17.61 -4.09
N LEU A 94 -6.53 17.63 -4.22
CA LEU A 94 -5.66 18.58 -3.54
C LEU A 94 -4.50 19.00 -4.43
N LEU A 95 -3.99 20.20 -4.18
CA LEU A 95 -2.79 20.70 -4.81
C LEU A 95 -1.60 20.46 -3.88
N SER A 96 -0.49 19.92 -4.38
CA SER A 96 0.70 19.67 -3.55
C SER A 96 1.97 19.62 -4.39
N VAL A 97 3.11 19.86 -3.75
CA VAL A 97 4.43 19.75 -4.38
C VAL A 97 4.89 18.31 -4.39
N MET A 98 5.30 17.81 -5.55
CA MET A 98 6.02 16.55 -5.64
C MET A 98 7.50 16.80 -5.38
N ARG A 99 8.09 16.12 -4.39
CA ARG A 99 9.53 16.13 -4.17
C ARG A 99 10.19 15.32 -5.30
N ALA A 100 10.92 15.99 -6.18
CA ALA A 100 11.56 15.37 -7.32
C ALA A 100 12.64 14.37 -6.87
N HIS A 101 12.59 13.13 -7.37
CA HIS A 101 13.79 12.28 -7.40
C HIS A 101 14.60 12.49 -8.70
N GLN A 102 13.98 13.05 -9.76
CA GLN A 102 14.61 13.39 -11.05
C GLN A 102 13.58 14.18 -11.88
N ASP A 103 13.89 15.42 -12.29
CA ASP A 103 13.23 16.31 -13.28
C ASP A 103 11.70 16.51 -13.29
N GLN A 104 10.94 15.90 -12.38
CA GLN A 104 9.47 15.96 -12.28
C GLN A 104 9.00 16.68 -11.01
N GLY A 105 9.80 17.63 -10.53
CA GLY A 105 9.43 18.48 -9.39
C GLY A 105 8.36 19.49 -9.75
N GLY A 106 7.77 20.11 -8.73
CA GLY A 106 6.82 21.20 -8.90
C GLY A 106 5.42 20.87 -8.43
N LEU A 107 4.48 21.77 -8.72
CA LEU A 107 3.12 21.70 -8.24
C LEU A 107 2.32 20.70 -9.06
N HIS A 108 1.59 19.82 -8.36
CA HIS A 108 0.79 18.78 -8.96
C HIS A 108 -0.62 18.82 -8.39
N VAL A 109 -1.60 18.55 -9.24
CA VAL A 109 -2.94 18.20 -8.76
C VAL A 109 -2.96 16.71 -8.48
N MET A 110 -3.42 16.35 -7.29
CA MET A 110 -3.46 14.99 -6.79
C MET A 110 -4.88 14.62 -6.42
N ARG A 111 -5.24 13.35 -6.61
CA ARG A 111 -6.54 12.80 -6.22
C ARG A 111 -6.41 11.46 -5.52
N PHE A 112 -7.11 11.32 -4.41
CA PHE A 112 -7.43 10.02 -3.82
C PHE A 112 -8.88 9.68 -4.15
N ARG A 113 -9.14 8.45 -4.59
CA ARG A 113 -10.47 7.99 -5.00
C ARG A 113 -10.62 6.48 -4.84
N LEU A 114 -11.82 6.05 -4.47
CA LEU A 114 -12.23 4.66 -4.61
C LEU A 114 -12.69 4.36 -6.04
N THR A 115 -12.11 3.33 -6.67
CA THR A 115 -12.48 2.88 -8.02
C THR A 115 -13.73 1.99 -8.01
N GLN A 116 -14.31 1.74 -9.19
CA GLN A 116 -15.46 0.84 -9.34
C GLN A 116 -15.13 -0.60 -8.92
N ASP A 117 -13.90 -1.03 -9.18
CA ASP A 117 -13.35 -2.33 -8.74
C ASP A 117 -12.92 -2.33 -7.26
N LYS A 118 -13.32 -1.31 -6.51
CA LYS A 118 -13.10 -1.13 -5.07
C LYS A 118 -11.63 -0.99 -4.65
N GLY A 119 -10.70 -0.74 -5.56
CA GLY A 119 -9.34 -0.35 -5.21
C GLY A 119 -9.24 1.13 -4.83
N LEU A 120 -8.45 1.46 -3.81
CA LEU A 120 -8.08 2.85 -3.50
C LEU A 120 -6.89 3.25 -4.39
N VAL A 121 -7.09 4.30 -5.18
CA VAL A 121 -6.09 4.77 -6.15
C VAL A 121 -5.70 6.20 -5.82
N PHE A 122 -4.41 6.49 -6.01
CA PHE A 122 -3.82 7.81 -6.00
C PHE A 122 -3.46 8.23 -7.42
N GLU A 123 -3.97 9.36 -7.87
CA GLU A 123 -3.73 9.90 -9.20
C GLU A 123 -3.05 11.27 -9.11
N TRP A 124 -2.16 11.58 -10.04
CA TRP A 124 -1.52 12.90 -10.10
C TRP A 124 -1.16 13.34 -11.52
N LEU A 125 -1.17 14.67 -11.69
CA LEU A 125 -0.77 15.35 -12.92
C LEU A 125 -0.08 16.69 -12.59
N PRO A 126 0.86 17.15 -13.42
CA PRO A 126 1.47 18.47 -13.27
C PRO A 126 0.39 19.56 -13.31
N TYR A 127 0.46 20.51 -12.37
CA TYR A 127 -0.44 21.65 -12.37
C TYR A 127 -0.04 22.66 -13.44
N VAL A 128 -0.99 23.06 -14.30
CA VAL A 128 -0.78 24.04 -15.37
C VAL A 128 -1.76 25.22 -15.15
N PRO A 129 -1.27 26.42 -14.77
CA PRO A 129 -2.11 27.54 -14.34
C PRO A 129 -3.21 28.02 -15.31
N GLN A 130 -3.05 27.74 -16.61
CA GLN A 130 -3.96 28.20 -17.67
C GLN A 130 -4.95 27.13 -18.14
N ARG A 131 -4.93 25.93 -17.54
CA ARG A 131 -5.82 24.84 -17.94
C ARG A 131 -7.12 24.92 -17.14
N VAL A 132 -8.24 25.07 -17.85
CA VAL A 132 -9.58 25.25 -17.24
C VAL A 132 -10.12 23.93 -16.63
N GLU A 133 -9.75 22.78 -17.18
CA GLU A 133 -10.26 21.48 -16.76
C GLU A 133 -9.15 20.45 -16.52
N ILE A 134 -9.32 19.63 -15.48
CA ILE A 134 -8.38 18.57 -15.15
C ILE A 134 -8.76 17.30 -15.91
N ASP A 135 -7.95 16.99 -16.91
CA ASP A 135 -8.06 15.73 -17.63
C ASP A 135 -7.40 14.58 -16.87
N TRP A 136 -8.23 13.86 -16.12
CA TRP A 136 -7.81 12.69 -15.36
C TRP A 136 -7.49 11.46 -16.22
N ALA A 137 -7.89 11.43 -17.49
CA ALA A 137 -7.62 10.29 -18.37
C ALA A 137 -6.11 10.12 -18.63
N HIS A 138 -5.35 11.21 -18.54
CA HIS A 138 -3.90 11.24 -18.73
C HIS A 138 -3.13 11.38 -17.41
N ALA A 139 -3.80 11.20 -16.26
CA ALA A 139 -3.15 11.24 -14.97
C ALA A 139 -2.28 9.98 -14.76
N ASN A 140 -1.15 10.15 -14.09
CA ASN A 140 -0.44 9.00 -13.53
C ASN A 140 -1.29 8.42 -12.41
N ALA A 141 -1.29 7.09 -12.27
CA ALA A 141 -2.08 6.40 -11.26
C ALA A 141 -1.24 5.37 -10.50
N LEU A 142 -1.43 5.31 -9.18
CA LEU A 142 -0.84 4.32 -8.29
C LEU A 142 -1.97 3.64 -7.51
N SER A 143 -2.08 2.32 -7.64
CA SER A 143 -2.95 1.52 -6.79
C SER A 143 -2.36 1.46 -5.38
N LEU A 144 -3.02 2.10 -4.42
CA LEU A 144 -2.60 2.08 -3.02
C LEU A 144 -3.06 0.81 -2.32
N LEU A 145 -4.31 0.41 -2.57
CA LEU A 145 -4.91 -0.80 -2.01
C LEU A 145 -5.82 -1.44 -3.05
N PRO A 146 -5.71 -2.76 -3.28
CA PRO A 146 -6.49 -3.44 -4.30
C PRO A 146 -7.96 -3.69 -3.89
N GLN A 147 -8.27 -3.78 -2.59
CA GLN A 147 -9.62 -4.13 -2.11
C GLN A 147 -10.03 -3.35 -0.87
N VAL A 148 -10.84 -2.31 -1.07
CA VAL A 148 -11.37 -1.45 -0.02
C VAL A 148 -12.89 -1.51 -0.02
N LYS A 149 -13.46 -1.98 1.09
CA LYS A 149 -14.91 -2.03 1.31
C LYS A 149 -15.51 -0.63 1.46
N ARG A 150 -14.81 0.24 2.19
CA ARG A 150 -15.22 1.63 2.41
C ARG A 150 -14.01 2.53 2.52
N PHE A 151 -14.07 3.68 1.85
CA PHE A 151 -13.15 4.79 2.01
C PHE A 151 -14.00 6.00 2.36
N ASN A 152 -13.71 6.63 3.50
CA ASN A 152 -14.46 7.79 3.97
C ASN A 152 -13.53 8.93 4.43
N LEU A 153 -13.90 10.14 4.06
CA LEU A 153 -13.21 11.38 4.38
C LEU A 153 -14.12 12.28 5.20
N LEU A 154 -13.58 12.82 6.28
CA LEU A 154 -14.21 13.85 7.09
C LEU A 154 -13.29 15.05 7.19
N TYR A 155 -13.90 16.24 7.14
CA TYR A 155 -13.22 17.53 7.12
C TYR A 155 -13.65 18.31 8.34
N GLU A 156 -12.69 18.73 9.16
CA GLU A 156 -12.91 19.56 10.34
C GLU A 156 -12.40 20.97 10.06
N ASP A 157 -13.23 21.98 10.27
CA ASP A 157 -12.84 23.39 10.08
C ASP A 157 -12.10 23.97 11.31
N ALA A 158 -11.87 25.28 11.31
CA ALA A 158 -11.18 25.97 12.41
C ALA A 158 -12.04 26.08 13.69
N ASP A 159 -13.37 26.01 13.53
CA ASP A 159 -14.34 26.08 14.61
C ASP A 159 -14.65 24.68 15.20
N GLY A 160 -14.04 23.63 14.65
CA GLY A 160 -14.22 22.25 15.05
C GLY A 160 -15.45 21.57 14.44
N GLN A 161 -16.12 22.21 13.47
CA GLN A 161 -17.27 21.61 12.79
C GLN A 161 -16.79 20.54 11.80
N VAL A 162 -17.40 19.37 11.89
CA VAL A 162 -17.08 18.22 11.04
C VAL A 162 -18.08 18.08 9.92
N SER A 163 -17.59 17.91 8.69
CA SER A 163 -18.39 17.74 7.48
C SER A 163 -17.86 16.58 6.63
N SER A 164 -18.75 15.95 5.84
CA SER A 164 -18.38 14.90 4.88
C SER A 164 -17.99 15.43 3.51
N GLN A 165 -18.02 16.76 3.34
CA GLN A 165 -17.74 17.44 2.08
C GLN A 165 -17.04 18.76 2.35
N TRP A 166 -16.10 19.11 1.47
CA TRP A 166 -15.37 20.38 1.52
C TRP A 166 -15.35 21.03 0.16
N HIS A 167 -15.98 22.21 0.05
CA HIS A 167 -16.12 22.95 -1.20
C HIS A 167 -15.62 24.40 -1.09
N SER A 168 -14.85 24.73 -0.04
CA SER A 168 -14.33 26.10 0.13
C SER A 168 -13.08 26.33 -0.72
N LEU A 169 -13.08 27.41 -1.50
CA LEU A 169 -11.92 27.86 -2.28
C LEU A 169 -10.98 28.77 -1.48
N GLU A 170 -11.46 29.31 -0.35
CA GLU A 170 -10.74 30.30 0.46
C GLU A 170 -10.26 29.73 1.79
N LYS A 171 -10.91 28.66 2.29
CA LYS A 171 -10.59 28.04 3.58
C LYS A 171 -10.16 26.60 3.38
N LEU A 172 -9.20 26.19 4.20
CA LEU A 172 -8.78 24.81 4.35
C LEU A 172 -9.45 24.16 5.56
N PRO A 173 -9.70 22.84 5.52
CA PRO A 173 -10.01 22.12 6.74
C PRO A 173 -8.77 22.08 7.62
N THR A 174 -8.94 22.28 8.92
CA THR A 174 -7.88 22.14 9.94
C THR A 174 -7.40 20.70 10.01
N PHE A 175 -8.34 19.75 9.98
CA PHE A 175 -8.06 18.33 9.96
C PHE A 175 -8.80 17.61 8.84
N ILE A 176 -8.12 16.62 8.26
CA ILE A 176 -8.73 15.62 7.40
C ILE A 176 -8.61 14.29 8.14
N THR A 177 -9.73 13.62 8.34
CA THR A 177 -9.77 12.26 8.89
C THR A 177 -10.12 11.28 7.77
N VAL A 178 -9.23 10.33 7.54
CA VAL A 178 -9.40 9.25 6.57
C VAL A 178 -9.73 7.96 7.33
N SER A 179 -10.80 7.30 6.90
CA SER A 179 -11.19 5.98 7.37
C SER A 179 -11.22 5.00 6.21
N ILE A 180 -10.57 3.85 6.39
CA ILE A 180 -10.50 2.76 5.42
C ILE A 180 -11.08 1.51 6.09
N GLU A 181 -11.98 0.82 5.40
CA GLU A 181 -12.45 -0.51 5.79
C GLU A 181 -12.07 -1.50 4.70
N GLU A 182 -11.36 -2.56 5.07
CA GLU A 182 -11.11 -3.72 4.21
C GLU A 182 -11.93 -4.92 4.73
N PRO A 183 -12.27 -5.91 3.87
CA PRO A 183 -13.10 -7.05 4.28
C PRO A 183 -12.56 -7.83 5.48
N GLU A 184 -11.24 -7.98 5.57
CA GLU A 184 -10.57 -8.82 6.59
C GLU A 184 -9.76 -7.99 7.60
N ARG A 185 -9.78 -6.66 7.51
CA ARG A 185 -8.84 -5.80 8.24
C ARG A 185 -9.43 -4.48 8.71
N SER A 186 -9.14 -4.15 9.96
CA SER A 186 -9.42 -2.85 10.55
C SER A 186 -8.23 -1.91 10.39
N TRP A 187 -8.46 -0.75 9.78
CA TRP A 187 -7.46 0.30 9.66
C TRP A 187 -7.64 1.33 10.77
N PRO A 188 -6.56 1.80 11.40
CA PRO A 188 -6.65 2.94 12.30
C PRO A 188 -7.03 4.19 11.49
N ALA A 189 -7.93 5.01 12.04
CA ALA A 189 -8.28 6.28 11.41
C ALA A 189 -7.03 7.17 11.27
N ILE A 190 -6.80 7.70 10.07
CA ILE A 190 -5.68 8.58 9.78
C ILE A 190 -6.19 10.02 9.89
N ARG A 191 -5.97 10.64 11.04
CA ARG A 191 -6.23 12.07 11.23
C ARG A 191 -4.97 12.87 10.93
N VAL A 192 -5.07 13.84 10.02
CA VAL A 192 -3.95 14.67 9.55
C VAL A 192 -4.33 16.13 9.70
N ARG A 193 -3.42 16.92 10.28
CA ARG A 193 -3.55 18.38 10.29
C ARG A 193 -3.09 18.93 8.95
N VAL A 194 -3.89 19.77 8.32
CA VAL A 194 -3.50 20.42 7.06
C VAL A 194 -2.69 21.67 7.39
N LEU A 195 -1.42 21.68 6.98
CA LEU A 195 -0.49 22.77 7.34
C LEU A 195 -0.60 24.00 6.45
N GLY A 196 -1.38 23.93 5.35
CA GLY A 196 -1.61 25.06 4.45
C GLY A 196 -2.37 26.25 5.07
N ALA A 197 -2.77 26.17 6.34
CA ALA A 197 -3.71 27.10 6.97
C ALA A 197 -3.10 28.16 7.92
N TYR A 198 -1.78 28.21 8.16
CA TYR A 198 -1.22 29.21 9.08
C TYR A 198 0.06 29.85 8.56
N GLY A 199 -0.07 31.12 8.17
CA GLY A 199 0.98 32.12 8.06
C GLY A 199 0.46 33.39 7.44
#